data_AF-A0A8B7E1Q6-F1
#
_entry.id   AF-A0A8B7E1Q6-F1
#
_cell.length_a   1.000
_cell.length_b   1.000
_cell.length_c   1.000
_cell.angle_alpha   90.00
_cell.angle_beta   90.00
_cell.angle_gamma   90.00
#
_symmetry.space_group_name_H-M   'P 1'
#
loop_
_entity.id
_entity.type
_entity.pdbx_description
1 polymer ?
#
loop_
_entity_poly.entity_id
_entity_poly.type
_entity_poly.pdbx_seq_one_letter_code
_entity_poly.pdbx_strand_id
1 'polypeptide(L)'
;VLSVHGLKKLDLGPKEGLALINGTQMITALGCEAVERAKAICKQADIVAALSIDVLKGTTKAFNEEIHKTRPHKGQILVASRLRSLLHSNVYRSEVSESHKFCGKVQDAYTLRCCPQ
;
A
#
# COMPACT_ATOMS: atom_id res chain seq x y z
N VAL A 1 16.62 -33.57 14.50
CA VAL A 1 16.20 -32.96 13.21
C VAL A 1 16.56 -33.85 12.01
N LEU A 2 17.84 -34.06 11.64
CA LEU A 2 18.21 -34.85 10.44
C LEU A 2 17.61 -36.27 10.40
N SER A 3 17.74 -37.05 11.49
CA SER A 3 17.16 -38.41 11.58
C SER A 3 15.62 -38.43 11.44
N VAL A 4 14.93 -37.41 11.97
CA VAL A 4 13.46 -37.28 11.85
C VAL A 4 13.03 -36.99 10.41
N HIS A 5 13.91 -36.39 9.60
CA HIS A 5 13.69 -36.15 8.17
C HIS A 5 14.36 -37.19 7.26
N GLY A 6 14.90 -38.29 7.81
CA GLY A 6 15.58 -39.32 7.02
C GLY A 6 16.88 -38.86 6.35
N LEU A 7 17.49 -37.77 6.82
CA LEU A 7 18.70 -37.19 6.25
C LEU A 7 19.96 -37.66 6.99
N LYS A 8 21.06 -37.83 6.24
CA LYS A 8 22.40 -38.11 6.77
C LYS A 8 23.17 -36.81 6.99
N LYS A 9 24.17 -36.85 7.88
CA LYS A 9 25.11 -35.74 8.08
C LYS A 9 25.91 -35.51 6.79
N LEU A 10 26.15 -34.24 6.46
CA LEU A 10 27.10 -33.84 5.43
C LEU A 10 28.52 -33.78 6.01
N ASP A 11 29.48 -34.36 5.29
CA ASP A 11 30.91 -34.14 5.52
C ASP A 11 31.39 -33.12 4.49
N LEU A 12 31.74 -31.92 4.99
CA LEU A 12 32.04 -30.77 4.15
C LEU A 12 33.46 -30.86 3.59
N GLY A 13 33.58 -30.65 2.29
CA GLY A 13 34.85 -30.48 1.60
C GLY A 13 35.45 -29.08 1.82
N PRO A 14 36.67 -28.85 1.28
CA PRO A 14 37.30 -27.53 1.30
C PRO A 14 36.36 -26.45 0.73
N LYS A 15 36.25 -25.31 1.41
CA LYS A 15 35.42 -24.13 1.05
C LYS A 15 33.89 -24.29 1.18
N GLU A 16 33.35 -25.49 1.31
CA GLU A 16 31.90 -25.69 1.40
C GLU A 16 31.30 -25.08 2.67
N GLY A 17 31.99 -25.15 3.81
CA GLY A 17 31.56 -24.48 5.04
C GLY A 17 31.47 -22.95 4.90
N LEU A 18 32.42 -22.35 4.19
CA LEU A 18 32.37 -20.91 3.90
C LEU A 18 31.21 -20.58 2.95
N ALA A 19 30.97 -21.41 1.94
CA ALA A 19 29.84 -21.22 1.02
C ALA A 19 28.48 -21.31 1.73
N LEU A 20 28.36 -22.13 2.78
CA LEU A 20 27.12 -22.25 3.57
C LEU A 20 26.79 -21.00 4.38
N ILE A 21 27.81 -20.31 4.91
CA ILE A 21 27.60 -19.20 5.86
C ILE A 21 27.82 -17.82 5.24
N ASN A 22 28.59 -17.74 4.15
CA ASN A 22 28.96 -16.47 3.54
C ASN A 22 27.95 -16.08 2.46
N GLY A 23 26.95 -15.33 2.88
CA GLY A 23 26.00 -14.70 1.98
C GLY A 23 25.06 -13.79 2.73
N THR A 24 24.19 -13.13 1.97
CA THR A 24 23.17 -12.21 2.51
C THR A 24 21.80 -12.88 2.59
N GLN A 25 21.73 -14.22 2.62
CA GLN A 25 20.46 -14.95 2.52
C GLN A 25 19.50 -14.54 3.64
N MET A 26 19.99 -14.40 4.88
CA MET A 26 19.17 -14.02 6.03
C MET A 26 18.58 -12.61 5.87
N ILE A 27 19.41 -11.61 5.59
CA ILE A 27 18.96 -10.23 5.42
C ILE A 27 18.07 -10.08 4.17
N THR A 28 18.36 -10.83 3.11
CA THR A 28 17.54 -10.86 1.89
C THR A 28 16.17 -11.47 2.17
N ALA A 29 16.09 -12.58 2.89
CA ALA A 29 14.83 -13.23 3.25
C ALA A 29 13.93 -12.29 4.08
N LEU A 30 14.52 -11.62 5.09
CA LEU A 30 13.81 -10.62 5.89
C LEU A 30 13.36 -9.42 5.05
N GLY A 31 14.21 -8.95 4.14
CA GLY A 31 13.88 -7.87 3.21
C GLY A 31 12.73 -8.24 2.26
N CYS A 32 12.73 -9.44 1.70
CA CYS A 32 11.66 -9.93 0.84
C CYS A 32 10.32 -9.98 1.58
N GLU A 33 10.30 -10.52 2.80
CA GLU A 33 9.11 -10.56 3.64
C GLU A 33 8.60 -9.15 3.98
N ALA A 34 9.52 -8.24 4.35
CA ALA A 34 9.16 -6.85 4.64
C ALA A 34 8.55 -6.14 3.42
N VAL A 35 9.10 -6.36 2.22
CA VAL A 35 8.58 -5.77 0.98
C VAL A 35 7.21 -6.33 0.60
N GLU A 36 6.96 -7.62 0.79
CA GLU A 36 5.64 -8.23 0.59
C GLU A 36 4.61 -7.55 1.50
N ARG A 37 4.89 -7.51 2.80
CA ARG A 37 3.98 -6.94 3.78
C ARG A 37 3.76 -5.45 3.56
N ALA A 38 4.81 -4.71 3.22
CA ALA A 38 4.69 -3.29 2.90
C ALA A 38 3.76 -3.05 1.71
N LYS A 39 3.83 -3.87 0.65
CA LYS A 39 2.90 -3.77 -0.50
C LYS A 39 1.45 -4.02 -0.09
N ALA A 40 1.21 -4.98 0.79
CA ALA A 40 -0.12 -5.24 1.33
C ALA A 40 -0.64 -4.05 2.16
N ILE A 41 0.20 -3.52 3.06
CA ILE A 41 -0.13 -2.36 3.90
C ILE A 41 -0.40 -1.13 3.04
N CYS A 42 0.39 -0.85 1.99
CA CYS A 42 0.13 0.28 1.09
C CYS A 42 -1.26 0.20 0.43
N LYS A 43 -1.71 -0.98 0.00
CA LYS A 43 -3.07 -1.16 -0.55
C LYS A 43 -4.16 -0.96 0.49
N GLN A 44 -3.92 -1.44 1.71
CA GLN A 44 -4.85 -1.23 2.83
C GLN A 44 -4.94 0.24 3.24
N ALA A 45 -3.83 0.97 3.18
CA ALA A 45 -3.78 2.40 3.45
C ALA A 45 -4.70 3.18 2.50
N ASP A 46 -4.73 2.85 1.20
CA ASP A 46 -5.67 3.46 0.24
C ASP A 46 -7.14 3.27 0.68
N ILE A 47 -7.49 2.09 1.19
CA ILE A 47 -8.85 1.77 1.68
C ILE A 47 -9.18 2.55 2.95
N VAL A 48 -8.26 2.56 3.92
CA VAL A 48 -8.42 3.29 5.18
C VAL A 48 -8.51 4.80 4.93
N ALA A 49 -7.73 5.32 3.99
CA ALA A 49 -7.80 6.71 3.57
C ALA A 49 -9.16 7.03 2.96
N ALA A 50 -9.68 6.19 2.04
CA ALA A 50 -11.01 6.38 1.47
C ALA A 50 -12.11 6.38 2.55
N LEU A 51 -12.09 5.42 3.50
CA LEU A 51 -13.03 5.39 4.61
C LEU A 51 -12.94 6.65 5.49
N SER A 52 -11.72 7.10 5.76
CA SER A 52 -11.48 8.33 6.54
C SER A 52 -12.02 9.56 5.83
N ILE A 53 -11.78 9.68 4.52
CA ILE A 53 -12.30 10.76 3.68
C ILE A 53 -13.82 10.75 3.69
N ASP A 54 -14.45 9.58 3.54
CA ASP A 54 -15.91 9.47 3.50
C ASP A 54 -16.55 9.90 4.82
N VAL A 55 -16.12 9.32 5.94
CA VAL A 55 -16.70 9.60 7.27
C VAL A 55 -16.43 11.04 7.72
N LEU A 56 -15.27 11.60 7.38
CA LEU A 56 -14.92 12.99 7.69
C LEU A 56 -15.52 14.01 6.72
N LYS A 57 -16.36 13.56 5.77
CA LYS A 57 -16.99 14.42 4.77
C LYS A 57 -15.93 15.23 4.02
N GLY A 58 -14.92 14.53 3.50
CA GLY A 58 -13.86 15.10 2.69
C GLY A 58 -14.30 15.35 1.25
N THR A 59 -13.67 16.30 0.58
CA THR A 59 -13.90 16.61 -0.84
C THR A 59 -13.05 15.72 -1.73
N THR A 60 -13.69 15.04 -2.69
CA THR A 60 -12.98 14.20 -3.67
C THR A 60 -12.38 15.01 -4.83
N LYS A 61 -12.67 16.32 -4.90
CA LYS A 61 -12.15 17.22 -5.96
C LYS A 61 -10.63 17.21 -6.05
N ALA A 62 -9.95 17.05 -4.91
CA ALA A 62 -8.50 16.98 -4.83
C ALA A 62 -7.89 15.78 -5.57
N PHE A 63 -8.68 14.73 -5.79
CA PHE A 63 -8.25 13.50 -6.44
C PHE A 63 -8.57 13.48 -7.92
N ASN A 64 -8.97 14.59 -8.53
CA ASN A 64 -9.26 14.66 -9.96
C ASN A 64 -8.03 14.24 -10.77
N GLU A 65 -8.24 13.39 -11.77
CA GLU A 65 -7.19 12.85 -12.64
C GLU A 65 -6.32 13.95 -13.27
N GLU A 66 -6.93 15.05 -13.71
CA GLU A 66 -6.22 16.16 -14.36
C GLU A 66 -5.21 16.83 -13.42
N ILE A 67 -5.53 16.93 -12.11
CA ILE A 67 -4.60 17.47 -11.10
C ILE A 67 -3.34 16.59 -11.05
N HIS A 68 -3.50 15.27 -11.03
CA HIS A 68 -2.38 14.34 -10.93
C HIS A 68 -1.61 14.18 -12.24
N LYS A 69 -2.23 14.45 -13.39
CA LYS A 69 -1.53 14.53 -14.69
C LYS A 69 -0.56 15.71 -14.74
N THR A 70 -0.83 16.81 -14.04
CA THR A 70 0.12 17.96 -14.00
C THR A 70 1.45 17.62 -13.31
N ARG A 71 1.46 16.61 -12.43
CA ARG A 71 2.65 16.10 -11.73
C ARG A 71 2.65 14.57 -11.76
N PRO A 72 3.06 13.94 -12.88
CA PRO A 72 2.72 12.56 -13.18
C PRO A 72 3.60 11.52 -12.48
N HIS A 73 3.71 11.60 -11.16
CA HIS A 73 4.34 10.55 -10.36
C HIS A 73 3.46 9.29 -10.38
N LYS A 74 4.06 8.15 -10.78
CA LYS A 74 3.33 6.88 -10.96
C LYS A 74 2.51 6.46 -9.74
N GLY A 75 3.10 6.58 -8.55
CA GLY A 75 2.43 6.26 -7.28
C GLY A 75 1.24 7.20 -7.01
N GLN A 76 1.45 8.49 -7.19
CA GLN A 76 0.41 9.51 -6.96
C GLN A 76 -0.80 9.33 -7.88
N ILE A 77 -0.57 9.09 -9.18
CA ILE A 77 -1.66 8.81 -10.14
C ILE A 77 -2.41 7.54 -9.73
N LEU A 78 -1.69 6.49 -9.33
CA LEU A 78 -2.28 5.21 -8.94
C LEU A 78 -3.16 5.34 -7.69
N VAL A 79 -2.66 5.98 -6.64
CA VAL A 79 -3.40 6.19 -5.38
C VAL A 79 -4.63 7.06 -5.64
N ALA A 80 -4.49 8.16 -6.37
CA ALA A 80 -5.62 9.01 -6.72
C ALA A 80 -6.70 8.25 -7.50
N SER A 81 -6.30 7.41 -8.46
CA SER A 81 -7.23 6.57 -9.23
C SER A 81 -8.00 5.61 -8.32
N ARG A 82 -7.30 4.92 -7.41
CA ARG A 82 -7.93 4.01 -6.44
C ARG A 82 -8.89 4.73 -5.51
N LEU A 83 -8.50 5.88 -4.96
CA LEU A 83 -9.38 6.67 -4.10
C LEU A 83 -10.66 7.08 -4.84
N ARG A 84 -10.55 7.52 -6.11
CA ARG A 84 -11.74 7.80 -6.94
C ARG A 84 -12.61 6.56 -7.13
N SER A 85 -12.01 5.40 -7.42
CA SER A 85 -12.75 4.14 -7.58
C SER A 85 -13.47 3.70 -6.31
N LEU A 86 -12.87 3.91 -5.14
CA LEU A 86 -13.44 3.54 -3.84
C LEU A 86 -14.56 4.51 -3.41
N LEU A 87 -14.36 5.82 -3.58
CA LEU A 87 -15.28 6.86 -3.11
C LEU A 87 -16.47 7.12 -4.05
N HIS A 88 -16.36 6.73 -5.32
CA HIS A 88 -17.41 6.95 -6.34
C HIS A 88 -18.06 5.63 -6.81
N SER A 89 -18.22 4.67 -5.90
CA SER A 89 -18.92 3.42 -6.19
C SER A 89 -20.39 3.67 -6.57
N ASN A 90 -20.79 3.17 -7.74
CA ASN A 90 -22.20 3.20 -8.16
C ASN A 90 -23.05 2.09 -7.54
N VAL A 91 -22.42 1.04 -7.01
CA VAL A 91 -23.09 -0.12 -6.41
C VAL A 91 -23.36 0.12 -4.92
N TYR A 92 -22.37 0.68 -4.22
CA TYR A 92 -22.41 0.95 -2.79
C TYR A 92 -22.15 2.44 -2.56
N ARG A 93 -23.17 3.27 -2.77
CA ARG A 93 -23.07 4.72 -2.58
C ARG A 93 -23.03 5.04 -1.08
N SER A 94 -22.17 5.99 -0.69
CA SER A 94 -22.13 6.48 0.68
C SER A 94 -23.17 7.57 0.90
N GLU A 95 -24.06 7.34 1.86
CA GLU A 95 -25.01 8.34 2.35
C GLU A 95 -24.29 9.51 3.04
N VAL A 96 -23.12 9.27 3.64
CA VAL A 96 -22.32 10.31 4.30
C VAL A 96 -21.77 11.28 3.26
N SER A 97 -21.15 10.78 2.19
CA SER A 97 -20.68 11.61 1.07
C SER A 97 -21.82 12.39 0.41
N GLU A 98 -22.97 11.74 0.14
CA GLU A 98 -24.12 12.43 -0.48
C GLU A 98 -24.66 13.55 0.44
N SER A 99 -24.67 13.35 1.77
CA SER A 99 -25.08 14.40 2.73
C SER A 99 -24.20 15.66 2.69
N HIS A 100 -23.00 15.54 2.11
CA HIS A 100 -22.01 16.61 2.05
C HIS A 100 -21.81 17.21 0.66
N LYS A 101 -22.54 16.72 -0.35
CA LYS A 101 -22.38 17.09 -1.77
C LYS A 101 -22.52 18.59 -2.06
N PHE A 102 -23.40 19.27 -1.32
CA PHE A 102 -23.70 20.69 -1.48
C PHE A 102 -23.19 21.55 -0.33
N CYS A 103 -22.18 21.09 0.40
CA CYS A 103 -21.60 21.88 1.49
C CYS A 103 -20.75 23.05 0.96
N GLY A 104 -20.57 24.08 1.80
CA GLY A 104 -19.68 25.22 1.49
C GLY A 104 -18.19 24.95 1.72
N LYS A 105 -17.78 23.70 1.99
CA LYS A 105 -16.39 23.35 2.32
C LYS A 105 -15.54 23.42 1.03
N VAL A 106 -14.60 24.36 1.02
CA VAL A 106 -13.75 24.60 -0.17
C VAL A 106 -12.54 23.65 -0.18
N GLN A 107 -11.95 23.36 0.98
CA GLN A 107 -10.74 22.53 1.10
C GLN A 107 -10.75 21.67 2.36
N ASP A 108 -10.07 20.53 2.27
CA ASP A 108 -9.71 19.71 3.42
C ASP A 108 -8.30 20.01 3.93
N ALA A 109 -8.05 19.59 5.17
CA ALA A 109 -6.71 19.49 5.74
C ALA A 109 -5.81 18.57 4.90
N TYR A 110 -4.49 18.80 4.97
CA TYR A 110 -3.51 18.12 4.13
C TYR A 110 -3.52 16.60 4.32
N THR A 111 -3.75 16.12 5.55
CA THR A 111 -3.85 14.69 5.86
C THR A 111 -4.88 13.95 5.00
N LEU A 112 -5.94 14.63 4.55
CA LEU A 112 -6.93 14.07 3.62
C LEU A 112 -6.61 14.46 2.18
N ARG A 113 -6.45 15.76 1.94
CA ARG A 113 -6.32 16.33 0.59
C ARG A 113 -5.07 15.85 -0.15
N CYS A 114 -3.99 15.66 0.58
CA CYS A 114 -2.69 15.31 0.02
C CYS A 114 -2.40 13.80 0.09
N CYS A 115 -3.39 12.96 0.40
CA CYS A 115 -3.17 11.52 0.55
C CYS A 115 -2.52 10.85 -0.67
N PRO A 116 -2.79 11.26 -1.93
CA PRO A 116 -2.05 10.72 -3.08
C PRO A 116 -0.59 11.18 -3.22
N GLN A 117 -0.23 12.37 -2.74
CA GLN A 117 1.05 13.04 -3.00
C GLN A 117 2.18 12.45 -2.17
#